data_AF-A0A2K3JRS1-F1
#
_entry.id   AF-A0A2K3JRS1-F1
#
_cell.length_a   1.000
_cell.length_b   1.000
_cell.length_c   1.000
_cell.angle_alpha   90.00
_cell.angle_beta   90.00
_cell.angle_gamma   90.00
#
_symmetry.space_group_name_H-M   'P 1'
#
loop_
_entity.id
_entity.type
_entity.pdbx_description
1 polymer ?
#
loop_
_entity_poly.entity_id
_entity_poly.type
_entity_poly.pdbx_seq_one_letter_code
_entity_poly.pdbx_strand_id
1 'polypeptide(L)'
;SWQQVHYHAGGLRLNPNLYGNGNVCLSLLNTWSGSRNEKWTPGVSTMLQVLVSIQGLILNAKPYFNEPGYASTSGTQNGEAQSLKYNENTFILSVRTMMYTMKKPPKNFEDLVVGHFYSRAHDILASCKAYMEGVQVGCLVKGGVQDVDEGGGKSSDKFKADLLKYVKLLVKEFEKLGVKDCKKFISPTPTPLKLTTPKPTPSKLRTTRGKK
;
A
#
# COMPACT_ATOMS: atom_id res chain seq x y z
N SER A 1 -7.67 -29.58 -18.51
CA SER A 1 -6.87 -29.51 -17.28
C SER A 1 -7.45 -28.42 -16.40
N TRP A 2 -7.56 -28.64 -15.09
CA TRP A 2 -7.90 -27.56 -14.17
C TRP A 2 -6.75 -26.56 -14.17
N GLN A 3 -7.05 -25.28 -14.42
CA GLN A 3 -6.04 -24.23 -14.31
C GLN A 3 -5.84 -23.93 -12.83
N GLN A 4 -4.80 -24.52 -12.25
CA GLN A 4 -4.43 -24.29 -10.86
C GLN A 4 -3.57 -23.04 -10.79
N VAL A 5 -4.14 -21.96 -10.26
CA VAL A 5 -3.39 -20.74 -9.93
C VAL A 5 -2.75 -20.93 -8.55
N HIS A 6 -1.46 -20.64 -8.46
CA HIS A 6 -0.70 -20.69 -7.20
C HIS A 6 -0.06 -19.34 -6.93
N TYR A 7 -0.31 -18.79 -5.74
CA TYR A 7 0.31 -17.56 -5.27
C TYR A 7 1.64 -17.88 -4.58
N HIS A 8 2.72 -17.23 -5.01
CA HIS A 8 4.05 -17.35 -4.41
C HIS A 8 4.11 -16.57 -3.08
N ALA A 9 3.40 -17.05 -2.07
CA ALA A 9 3.15 -16.35 -0.81
C ALA A 9 4.38 -16.21 0.11
N GLY A 10 5.33 -17.13 0.02
CA GLY A 10 6.46 -17.19 0.96
C GLY A 10 6.03 -17.36 2.44
N GLY A 11 4.88 -18.00 2.67
CA GLY A 11 4.28 -18.16 4.00
C GLY A 11 3.49 -16.95 4.49
N LEU A 12 3.34 -15.88 3.70
CA LEU A 12 2.66 -14.64 4.09
C LEU A 12 1.22 -14.59 3.56
N ARG A 13 0.26 -14.26 4.42
CA ARG A 13 -1.16 -14.06 4.06
C ARG A 13 -1.45 -12.57 3.92
N LEU A 14 -1.32 -12.03 2.71
CA LEU A 14 -1.52 -10.59 2.43
C LEU A 14 -3.00 -10.19 2.32
N ASN A 15 -3.86 -11.15 1.98
CA ASN A 15 -5.28 -10.92 1.75
C ASN A 15 -6.06 -12.14 2.22
N PRO A 16 -7.33 -12.01 2.66
CA PRO A 16 -8.14 -13.17 3.03
C PRO A 16 -8.26 -14.23 1.93
N ASN A 17 -8.21 -13.81 0.66
CA ASN A 17 -8.24 -14.66 -0.52
C ASN A 17 -6.85 -15.12 -1.02
N LEU A 18 -5.74 -14.69 -0.40
CA LEU A 18 -4.37 -15.09 -0.72
C LEU A 18 -3.71 -15.77 0.48
N TYR A 19 -3.74 -17.10 0.49
CA TYR A 19 -3.33 -17.89 1.64
C TYR A 19 -1.81 -18.01 1.70
N GLY A 20 -1.28 -18.18 2.92
CA GLY A 20 0.17 -18.36 3.14
C GLY A 20 0.77 -19.61 2.49
N ASN A 21 -0.06 -20.61 2.17
CA ASN A 21 0.34 -21.81 1.41
C ASN A 21 0.25 -21.62 -0.12
N GLY A 22 -0.22 -20.45 -0.58
CA GLY A 22 -0.36 -20.10 -1.98
C GLY A 22 -1.71 -20.43 -2.62
N ASN A 23 -2.70 -20.89 -1.84
CA ASN A 23 -4.07 -21.01 -2.34
C ASN A 23 -4.66 -19.62 -2.65
N VAL A 24 -5.36 -19.52 -3.77
CA VAL A 24 -6.06 -18.31 -4.21
C VAL A 24 -7.55 -18.59 -4.24
N CYS A 25 -8.34 -17.79 -3.53
CA CYS A 25 -9.80 -17.87 -3.53
C CYS A 25 -10.40 -16.91 -4.55
N LEU A 26 -10.98 -17.45 -5.61
CA LEU A 26 -11.70 -16.70 -6.62
C LEU A 26 -12.79 -17.60 -7.21
N SER A 27 -14.00 -17.08 -7.35
CA SER A 27 -15.14 -17.81 -7.92
C SER A 27 -14.84 -18.30 -9.33
N LEU A 28 -14.17 -17.46 -10.13
CA LEU A 28 -13.70 -17.78 -11.48
C LEU A 28 -12.70 -18.94 -11.51
N LEU A 29 -12.02 -19.25 -10.40
CA LEU A 29 -11.11 -20.39 -10.26
C LEU A 29 -11.77 -21.60 -9.59
N ASN A 30 -13.08 -21.52 -9.30
CA ASN A 30 -13.84 -22.52 -8.54
C ASN A 30 -13.29 -22.78 -7.12
N THR A 31 -12.54 -21.84 -6.56
CA THR A 31 -11.99 -21.90 -5.19
C THR A 31 -12.72 -20.99 -4.21
N TRP A 32 -13.83 -20.37 -4.65
CA TRP A 32 -14.71 -19.54 -3.84
C TRP A 32 -16.17 -19.68 -4.30
N SER A 33 -17.11 -19.30 -3.44
CA SER A 33 -18.52 -19.23 -3.78
C SER A 33 -18.78 -18.17 -4.85
N GLY A 34 -19.75 -18.43 -5.71
CA GLY A 34 -20.16 -17.54 -6.79
C GLY A 34 -21.31 -18.14 -7.59
N SER A 35 -22.08 -17.29 -8.23
CA SER A 35 -23.12 -17.64 -9.19
C SER A 35 -22.54 -18.38 -10.39
N ARG A 36 -23.41 -19.03 -11.18
CA ARG A 36 -22.98 -19.82 -12.35
C ARG A 36 -22.15 -18.99 -13.33
N ASN A 37 -22.49 -17.71 -13.52
CA ASN A 37 -21.83 -16.82 -14.47
C ASN A 37 -20.49 -16.26 -13.96
N GLU A 38 -20.20 -16.41 -12.66
CA GLU A 38 -18.92 -15.99 -12.06
C GLU A 38 -17.87 -17.11 -12.06
N LYS A 39 -18.29 -18.35 -12.38
CA LYS A 39 -17.41 -19.52 -12.42
C LYS A 39 -16.76 -19.69 -13.79
N TRP A 40 -15.63 -20.42 -13.82
CA TRP A 40 -14.93 -20.75 -15.05
C TRP A 40 -15.85 -21.40 -16.08
N THR A 41 -15.92 -20.82 -17.27
CA THR A 41 -16.67 -21.35 -18.42
C THR A 41 -15.70 -21.63 -19.57
N PRO A 42 -15.48 -22.90 -19.96
CA PRO A 42 -14.61 -23.25 -21.08
C PRO A 42 -15.02 -22.54 -22.38
N GLY A 43 -14.04 -21.99 -23.10
CA GLY A 43 -14.27 -21.25 -24.35
C GLY A 43 -14.78 -19.81 -24.18
N VAL A 44 -15.11 -19.39 -22.94
CA VAL A 44 -15.58 -18.03 -22.64
C VAL A 44 -14.63 -17.33 -21.67
N SER A 45 -14.22 -18.02 -20.60
CA SER A 45 -13.33 -17.45 -19.60
C SER A 45 -11.89 -17.33 -20.11
N THR A 46 -11.20 -16.26 -19.72
CA THR A 46 -9.84 -15.93 -20.18
C THR A 46 -8.87 -15.73 -19.03
N MET A 47 -7.58 -15.90 -19.29
CA MET A 47 -6.52 -15.55 -18.33
C MET A 47 -6.57 -14.05 -17.97
N LEU A 48 -6.93 -13.19 -18.93
CA LEU A 48 -7.09 -11.76 -18.67
C LEU A 48 -8.17 -11.48 -17.61
N GLN A 49 -9.31 -12.17 -17.68
CA GLN A 49 -10.35 -12.06 -16.66
C GLN A 49 -9.84 -12.48 -15.28
N VAL A 50 -9.06 -13.58 -15.20
CA VAL A 50 -8.43 -13.99 -13.93
C VAL A 50 -7.53 -12.88 -13.38
N LEU A 51 -6.65 -12.29 -14.21
CA LEU A 51 -5.74 -11.23 -13.79
C LEU A 51 -6.48 -9.97 -13.35
N VAL A 52 -7.50 -9.53 -14.10
CA VAL A 52 -8.32 -8.36 -13.77
C VAL A 52 -9.14 -8.60 -12.50
N SER A 53 -9.68 -9.80 -12.31
CA SER A 53 -10.38 -10.17 -11.07
C SER A 53 -9.45 -10.17 -9.86
N ILE A 54 -8.21 -10.66 -9.98
CA ILE A 54 -7.22 -10.56 -8.90
C ILE A 54 -6.93 -9.09 -8.58
N GLN A 55 -6.73 -8.24 -9.60
CA GLN A 55 -6.46 -6.82 -9.40
C GLN A 55 -7.63 -6.10 -8.71
N GLY A 56 -8.87 -6.31 -9.17
CA GLY A 56 -10.03 -5.56 -8.69
C GLY A 56 -10.64 -6.11 -7.40
N LEU A 57 -10.70 -7.43 -7.24
CA LEU A 57 -11.41 -8.07 -6.13
C LEU A 57 -10.47 -8.41 -4.96
N ILE A 58 -9.24 -8.81 -5.25
CA ILE A 58 -8.28 -9.26 -4.23
C ILE A 58 -7.34 -8.13 -3.82
N LEU A 59 -6.66 -7.48 -4.76
CA LEU A 59 -5.66 -6.45 -4.48
C LEU A 59 -6.28 -5.04 -4.34
N ASN A 60 -7.38 -4.95 -3.58
CA ASN A 60 -8.13 -3.72 -3.37
C ASN A 60 -7.63 -2.89 -2.16
N ALA A 61 -8.20 -1.70 -1.96
CA ALA A 61 -7.76 -0.73 -0.93
C ALA A 61 -8.15 -1.10 0.52
N LYS A 62 -9.16 -1.95 0.71
CA LYS A 62 -9.69 -2.35 2.03
C LYS A 62 -9.83 -3.89 2.11
N PRO A 63 -8.74 -4.65 1.99
CA PRO A 63 -8.74 -6.11 1.91
C PRO A 63 -9.31 -6.81 3.15
N TYR A 64 -9.43 -6.11 4.29
CA TYR A 64 -10.10 -6.61 5.49
C TYR A 64 -11.53 -7.10 5.21
N PHE A 65 -12.28 -6.37 4.36
CA PHE A 65 -13.67 -6.70 4.06
C PHE A 65 -13.84 -7.87 3.09
N ASN A 66 -12.75 -8.43 2.56
CA ASN A 66 -12.77 -9.67 1.79
C ASN A 66 -12.96 -10.91 2.70
N GLU A 67 -12.81 -10.78 4.01
CA GLU A 67 -13.06 -11.89 4.95
C GLU A 67 -14.58 -12.19 5.02
N PRO A 68 -14.99 -13.47 5.00
CA PRO A 68 -16.40 -13.83 5.09
C PRO A 68 -17.09 -13.22 6.31
N GLY A 69 -18.22 -12.56 6.06
CA GLY A 69 -19.05 -11.95 7.10
C GLY A 69 -18.61 -10.55 7.52
N TYR A 70 -17.50 -10.00 7.00
CA TYR A 70 -17.04 -8.66 7.40
C TYR A 70 -17.54 -7.56 6.47
N ALA A 71 -18.02 -7.89 5.27
CA ALA A 71 -18.53 -6.92 4.30
C ALA A 71 -19.62 -5.99 4.87
N SER A 72 -20.52 -6.51 5.70
CA SER A 72 -21.60 -5.72 6.34
C SER A 72 -21.10 -4.71 7.37
N THR A 73 -19.83 -4.80 7.79
CA THR A 73 -19.22 -3.86 8.73
C THR A 73 -18.53 -2.68 8.03
N SER A 74 -18.44 -2.70 6.70
CA SER A 74 -17.91 -1.58 5.91
C SER A 74 -18.69 -0.29 6.18
N GLY A 75 -18.00 0.82 6.35
CA GLY A 75 -18.60 2.12 6.71
C GLY A 75 -18.96 2.27 8.19
N THR A 76 -18.90 1.21 9.00
CA THR A 76 -19.03 1.35 10.47
C THR A 76 -17.70 1.81 11.08
N GLN A 77 -17.75 2.60 12.15
CA GLN A 77 -16.54 3.08 12.82
C GLN A 77 -15.59 1.93 13.23
N ASN A 78 -16.14 0.83 13.76
CA ASN A 78 -15.34 -0.33 14.14
C ASN A 78 -14.76 -1.07 12.92
N GLY A 79 -15.57 -1.30 11.87
CA GLY A 79 -15.10 -1.97 10.65
C GLY A 79 -13.98 -1.19 9.96
N GLU A 80 -14.13 0.13 9.84
CA GLU A 80 -13.09 1.00 9.27
C GLU A 80 -11.81 0.99 10.13
N ALA A 81 -11.94 1.05 11.46
CA ALA A 81 -10.78 0.96 12.36
C ALA A 81 -10.03 -0.39 12.24
N GLN A 82 -10.74 -1.50 12.02
CA GLN A 82 -10.11 -2.81 11.76
C GLN A 82 -9.46 -2.86 10.37
N SER A 83 -10.11 -2.29 9.35
CA SER A 83 -9.55 -2.19 8.00
C SER A 83 -8.23 -1.44 7.99
N LEU A 84 -8.13 -0.32 8.74
CA LEU A 84 -6.87 0.44 8.85
C LEU A 84 -5.74 -0.38 9.49
N LYS A 85 -6.02 -1.11 10.58
CA LYS A 85 -5.04 -2.01 11.21
C LYS A 85 -4.61 -3.13 10.27
N TYR A 86 -5.56 -3.67 9.50
CA TYR A 86 -5.27 -4.69 8.51
C TYR A 86 -4.35 -4.15 7.40
N ASN A 87 -4.59 -2.93 6.93
CA ASN A 87 -3.76 -2.26 5.93
C ASN A 87 -2.31 -2.07 6.41
N GLU A 88 -2.10 -1.64 7.65
CA GLU A 88 -0.77 -1.53 8.26
C GLU A 88 -0.02 -2.86 8.22
N ASN A 89 -0.65 -3.93 8.71
CA ASN A 89 -0.04 -5.27 8.70
C ASN A 89 0.24 -5.74 7.27
N THR A 90 -0.73 -5.57 6.37
CA THR A 90 -0.61 -5.95 4.94
C THR A 90 0.56 -5.24 4.28
N PHE A 91 0.77 -3.94 4.56
CA PHE A 91 1.88 -3.20 4.02
C PHE A 91 3.25 -3.73 4.49
N ILE A 92 3.37 -4.10 5.78
CA ILE A 92 4.57 -4.78 6.29
C ILE A 92 4.83 -6.10 5.55
N LEU A 93 3.78 -6.89 5.33
CA LEU A 93 3.87 -8.15 4.58
C LEU A 93 4.24 -7.90 3.10
N SER A 94 3.75 -6.82 2.49
CA SER A 94 4.12 -6.42 1.13
C SER A 94 5.61 -6.08 1.03
N VAL A 95 6.16 -5.30 1.97
CA VAL A 95 7.60 -4.99 2.01
C VAL A 95 8.44 -6.27 2.14
N ARG A 96 8.00 -7.22 2.97
CA ARG A 96 8.64 -8.54 3.09
C ARG A 96 8.57 -9.34 1.79
N THR A 97 7.41 -9.34 1.13
CA THR A 97 7.18 -10.02 -0.15
C THR A 97 8.07 -9.45 -1.25
N MET A 98 8.24 -8.13 -1.31
CA MET A 98 9.18 -7.49 -2.24
C MET A 98 10.61 -8.01 -2.03
N MET A 99 11.08 -8.08 -0.79
CA MET A 99 12.40 -8.63 -0.49
C MET A 99 12.54 -10.12 -0.85
N TYR A 100 11.52 -10.93 -0.60
CA TYR A 100 11.53 -12.35 -1.01
C TYR A 100 11.59 -12.49 -2.52
N THR A 101 10.80 -11.68 -3.23
CA THR A 101 10.75 -11.69 -4.71
C THR A 101 12.08 -11.24 -5.31
N MET A 102 12.73 -10.20 -4.76
CA MET A 102 14.07 -9.79 -5.21
C MET A 102 15.14 -10.85 -4.93
N LYS A 103 15.05 -11.57 -3.80
CA LYS A 103 16.03 -12.62 -3.42
C LYS A 103 15.88 -13.91 -4.22
N LYS A 104 14.65 -14.23 -4.60
CA LYS A 104 14.31 -15.43 -5.36
C LYS A 104 13.23 -15.10 -6.38
N PRO A 105 13.61 -14.43 -7.50
CA PRO A 105 12.66 -14.13 -8.55
C PRO A 105 12.02 -15.41 -9.11
N PRO A 106 10.75 -15.37 -9.55
CA PRO A 106 10.15 -16.49 -10.26
C PRO A 106 10.92 -16.78 -11.55
N LYS A 107 10.99 -18.07 -11.91
CA LYS A 107 11.68 -18.51 -13.12
C LYS A 107 11.12 -17.80 -14.35
N ASN A 108 12.01 -17.27 -15.20
CA ASN A 108 11.71 -16.50 -16.41
C ASN A 108 11.15 -15.08 -16.15
N PHE A 109 11.16 -14.61 -14.91
CA PHE A 109 10.75 -13.26 -14.52
C PHE A 109 11.89 -12.47 -13.84
N GLU A 110 13.12 -12.98 -13.88
CA GLU A 110 14.30 -12.41 -13.22
C GLU A 110 14.51 -10.95 -13.64
N ASP A 111 14.60 -10.69 -14.95
CA ASP A 111 14.83 -9.35 -15.50
C ASP A 111 13.67 -8.40 -15.20
N LEU A 112 12.43 -8.91 -15.24
CA LEU A 112 11.24 -8.13 -14.89
C LEU A 112 11.28 -7.68 -13.43
N VAL A 113 11.60 -8.61 -12.52
CA VAL A 113 11.68 -8.34 -11.08
C VAL A 113 12.80 -7.34 -10.81
N VAL A 114 14.00 -7.57 -11.35
CA VAL A 114 15.15 -6.66 -11.18
C VAL A 114 14.83 -5.27 -11.73
N GLY A 115 14.35 -5.17 -12.97
CA GLY A 115 14.02 -3.90 -13.62
C GLY A 115 12.90 -3.15 -12.90
N HIS A 116 11.86 -3.85 -12.46
CA HIS A 116 10.76 -3.25 -11.69
C HIS A 116 11.26 -2.66 -10.37
N PHE A 117 11.97 -3.44 -9.55
CA PHE A 117 12.41 -2.95 -8.26
C PHE A 117 13.51 -1.90 -8.36
N TYR A 118 14.39 -1.98 -9.37
CA TYR A 118 15.36 -0.93 -9.65
C TYR A 118 14.67 0.41 -9.96
N SER A 119 13.70 0.41 -10.88
CA SER A 119 12.99 1.62 -11.30
C SER A 119 12.05 2.19 -10.22
N ARG A 120 11.49 1.34 -9.36
CA ARG A 120 10.49 1.73 -8.35
C ARG A 120 11.05 1.93 -6.95
N ALA A 121 12.34 1.64 -6.72
CA ALA A 121 12.95 1.67 -5.39
C ALA A 121 12.73 3.01 -4.65
N HIS A 122 12.95 4.15 -5.32
CA HIS A 122 12.76 5.46 -4.68
C HIS A 122 11.29 5.76 -4.37
N ASP A 123 10.36 5.37 -5.24
CA ASP A 123 8.93 5.54 -4.99
C ASP A 123 8.46 4.67 -3.81
N ILE A 124 8.91 3.42 -3.76
CA ILE A 124 8.63 2.50 -2.64
C ILE A 124 9.17 3.07 -1.33
N LEU A 125 10.42 3.54 -1.31
CA LEU A 125 11.02 4.14 -0.12
C LEU A 125 10.35 5.46 0.27
N ALA A 126 9.89 6.26 -0.70
CA ALA A 126 9.13 7.48 -0.45
C ALA A 126 7.79 7.17 0.24
N SER A 127 7.05 6.16 -0.23
CA SER A 127 5.84 5.69 0.45
C SER A 127 6.12 5.18 1.86
N CYS A 128 7.18 4.39 2.04
CA CYS A 128 7.58 3.93 3.37
C CYS A 128 7.89 5.10 4.31
N LYS A 129 8.62 6.11 3.84
CA LYS A 129 8.92 7.32 4.60
C LYS A 129 7.66 8.08 4.98
N ALA A 130 6.75 8.31 4.03
CA ALA A 130 5.48 8.99 4.30
C ALA A 130 4.66 8.27 5.38
N TYR A 131 4.57 6.94 5.31
CA TYR A 131 3.85 6.15 6.30
C TYR A 131 4.55 6.13 7.68
N MET A 132 5.88 6.12 7.72
CA MET A 132 6.63 6.33 8.97
C MET A 132 6.42 7.73 9.56
N GLU A 133 6.18 8.74 8.73
CA GLU A 133 5.85 10.12 9.14
C GLU A 133 4.37 10.31 9.52
N GLY A 134 3.56 9.25 9.42
CA GLY A 134 2.17 9.22 9.92
C GLY A 134 1.10 9.39 8.85
N VAL A 135 1.47 9.42 7.57
CA VAL A 135 0.50 9.32 6.48
C VAL A 135 -0.16 7.94 6.54
N GLN A 136 -1.49 7.90 6.39
CA GLN A 136 -2.25 6.67 6.43
C GLN A 136 -1.88 5.74 5.27
N VAL A 137 -1.76 4.44 5.55
CA VAL A 137 -1.46 3.42 4.56
C VAL A 137 -2.61 3.34 3.54
N GLY A 138 -2.25 3.48 2.25
CA GLY A 138 -3.21 3.49 1.14
C GLY A 138 -3.45 4.89 0.57
N CYS A 139 -3.07 5.96 1.28
CA CYS A 139 -3.09 7.31 0.71
C CYS A 139 -2.02 7.45 -0.39
N LEU A 140 -2.43 7.94 -1.55
CA LEU A 140 -1.52 8.19 -2.68
C LEU A 140 -0.49 9.26 -2.34
N VAL A 141 0.79 8.88 -2.42
CA VAL A 141 1.93 9.81 -2.25
C VAL A 141 2.21 10.59 -3.55
N LYS A 142 1.50 10.29 -4.67
CA LYS A 142 1.47 11.09 -5.92
C LYS A 142 0.28 10.73 -6.83
N GLY A 143 -0.48 11.74 -7.30
CA GLY A 143 -1.04 11.82 -8.66
C GLY A 143 -2.27 10.98 -9.07
N GLY A 144 -3.16 10.56 -8.17
CA GLY A 144 -4.42 9.89 -8.54
C GLY A 144 -5.59 10.28 -7.64
N VAL A 145 -6.81 10.16 -8.18
CA VAL A 145 -8.09 10.65 -7.62
C VAL A 145 -8.28 10.27 -6.15
N GLN A 146 -8.78 11.24 -5.38
CA GLN A 146 -9.02 11.16 -3.94
C GLN A 146 -10.33 10.43 -3.65
N ASP A 147 -10.28 9.48 -2.72
CA ASP A 147 -11.36 9.19 -1.78
C ASP A 147 -10.75 9.27 -0.38
N VAL A 148 -10.49 10.49 0.10
CA VAL A 148 -10.09 10.72 1.49
C VAL A 148 -11.34 10.94 2.33
N ASP A 149 -11.69 9.92 3.10
CA ASP A 149 -12.63 10.07 4.20
C ASP A 149 -11.99 10.99 5.26
N GLU A 150 -12.66 12.09 5.61
CA GLU A 150 -12.18 13.16 6.51
C GLU A 150 -11.90 12.71 7.96
N GLY A 151 -11.97 11.41 8.26
CA GLY A 151 -11.72 10.81 9.57
C GLY A 151 -10.40 10.03 9.71
N GLY A 152 -9.42 10.24 8.81
CA GLY A 152 -8.22 9.40 8.68
C GLY A 152 -7.40 9.20 9.97
N GLY A 153 -7.55 8.03 10.60
CA GLY A 153 -6.72 7.61 11.73
C GLY A 153 -5.23 7.62 11.37
N LYS A 154 -4.41 8.26 12.22
CA LYS A 154 -2.95 8.27 12.10
C LYS A 154 -2.39 6.85 12.19
N SER A 155 -1.32 6.57 11.45
CA SER A 155 -0.63 5.29 11.57
C SER A 155 -0.15 5.02 13.00
N SER A 156 -0.26 3.77 13.43
CA SER A 156 0.11 3.34 14.77
C SER A 156 1.62 3.40 14.98
N ASP A 157 2.06 3.75 16.20
CA ASP A 157 3.50 3.86 16.50
C ASP A 157 4.21 2.50 16.42
N LYS A 158 3.49 1.42 16.74
CA LYS A 158 3.97 0.04 16.52
C LYS A 158 4.26 -0.20 15.05
N PHE A 159 3.33 0.14 14.16
CA PHE A 159 3.53 -0.01 12.71
C PHE A 159 4.72 0.80 12.22
N LYS A 160 4.86 2.08 12.62
CA LYS A 160 6.00 2.92 12.22
C LYS A 160 7.34 2.30 12.65
N ALA A 161 7.41 1.81 13.88
CA ALA A 161 8.63 1.18 14.41
C ALA A 161 8.97 -0.12 13.68
N ASP A 162 7.98 -0.95 13.37
CA ASP A 162 8.19 -2.19 12.62
C ASP A 162 8.55 -1.90 11.15
N LEU A 163 7.89 -0.94 10.51
CA LEU A 163 8.20 -0.50 9.16
C LEU A 163 9.66 -0.03 9.06
N LEU A 164 10.14 0.79 10.00
CA LEU A 164 11.53 1.24 10.02
C LEU A 164 12.54 0.08 10.02
N LYS A 165 12.26 -1.00 10.76
CA LYS A 165 13.12 -2.20 10.77
C LYS A 165 13.19 -2.82 9.37
N TYR A 166 12.06 -2.98 8.70
CA TYR A 166 12.01 -3.58 7.37
C TYR A 166 12.55 -2.65 6.27
N VAL A 167 12.35 -1.33 6.37
CA VAL A 167 12.90 -0.35 5.42
C VAL A 167 14.43 -0.37 5.46
N LYS A 168 15.05 -0.50 6.64
CA LYS A 168 16.51 -0.65 6.74
C LYS A 168 17.02 -1.90 6.00
N LEU A 169 16.25 -3.00 6.01
CA LEU A 169 16.59 -4.20 5.24
C LEU A 169 16.34 -3.98 3.74
N LEU A 170 15.22 -3.35 3.39
CA LEU A 170 14.84 -3.06 2.01
C LEU A 170 15.86 -2.15 1.32
N VAL A 171 16.36 -1.12 2.01
CA VAL A 171 17.45 -0.26 1.53
C VAL A 171 18.68 -1.09 1.16
N LYS A 172 19.08 -2.05 2.00
CA LYS A 172 20.23 -2.92 1.70
C LYS A 172 19.99 -3.78 0.46
N GLU A 173 18.77 -4.29 0.25
CA GLU A 173 18.47 -5.07 -0.95
C GLU A 173 18.45 -4.19 -2.22
N PHE A 174 17.91 -2.96 -2.14
CA PHE A 174 17.96 -2.02 -3.27
C PHE A 174 19.39 -1.55 -3.59
N GLU A 175 20.24 -1.33 -2.59
CA GLU A 175 21.66 -1.00 -2.81
C GLU A 175 22.41 -2.15 -3.51
N LYS A 176 22.10 -3.41 -3.19
CA LYS A 176 22.65 -4.58 -3.91
C LYS A 176 22.19 -4.65 -5.37
N LEU A 177 20.99 -4.15 -5.68
CA LEU A 177 20.51 -3.99 -7.06
C LEU A 177 21.17 -2.79 -7.79
N GLY A 178 22.03 -2.02 -7.12
CA GLY A 178 22.71 -0.87 -7.70
C GLY A 178 21.91 0.43 -7.63
N VAL A 179 20.81 0.48 -6.87
CA VAL A 179 20.05 1.72 -6.66
C VAL A 179 20.83 2.64 -5.73
N LYS A 180 21.04 3.89 -6.17
CA LYS A 180 21.79 4.92 -5.42
C LYS A 180 20.86 5.71 -4.49
N ASP A 181 21.45 6.40 -3.52
CA ASP A 181 20.77 7.36 -2.63
C ASP A 181 19.57 6.81 -1.82
N CYS A 182 19.52 5.51 -1.54
CA CYS A 182 18.45 4.90 -0.76
C CYS A 182 18.46 5.32 0.72
N LYS A 183 19.63 5.62 1.29
CA LYS A 183 19.77 5.97 2.71
C LYS A 183 19.07 7.27 3.12
N LYS A 184 18.80 8.19 2.18
CA LYS A 184 18.09 9.44 2.46
C LYS A 184 16.67 9.22 3.01
N PHE A 185 16.08 8.05 2.79
CA PHE A 185 14.73 7.72 3.23
C PHE A 185 14.63 7.18 4.66
N ILE A 186 15.76 6.86 5.30
CA ILE A 186 15.81 6.39 6.70
C ILE A 186 16.44 7.42 7.66
N SER A 187 17.01 8.50 7.13
CA SER A 187 17.52 9.61 7.94
C SER A 187 16.35 10.40 8.54
N PRO A 188 16.44 10.84 9.81
CA PRO A 188 15.45 11.75 10.37
C PRO A 188 15.34 13.00 9.50
N THR A 189 14.11 13.38 9.11
CA THR A 189 13.87 14.68 8.50
C THR A 189 14.24 15.75 9.55
N PRO A 190 15.08 16.76 9.23
CA PRO A 190 15.35 17.83 10.16
C PRO A 190 14.03 18.43 10.63
N THR A 191 13.82 18.52 11.94
CA THR A 191 12.64 19.15 12.52
C THR A 191 12.52 20.55 11.94
N PRO A 192 11.38 20.95 11.34
CA PRO A 192 11.18 22.33 10.94
C PRO A 192 11.38 23.21 12.18
N LEU A 193 12.34 24.14 12.11
CA LEU A 193 12.50 25.18 13.12
C LEU A 193 11.12 25.82 13.32
N LYS A 194 10.63 25.84 14.57
CA LYS A 194 9.40 26.55 14.92
C LYS A 194 9.50 27.96 14.33
N LEU A 195 8.65 28.27 13.36
CA LEU A 195 8.54 29.60 12.80
C LEU A 195 8.07 30.51 13.94
N THR A 196 8.98 31.23 14.57
CA THR A 196 8.64 32.30 15.52
C THR A 196 7.97 33.39 14.70
N THR A 197 6.66 33.55 14.88
CA THR A 197 5.88 34.60 14.25
C THR A 197 6.42 35.97 14.70
N PRO A 198 6.78 36.87 13.78
CA PRO A 198 7.13 38.24 14.14
C PRO A 198 5.88 38.96 14.69
N LYS A 199 6.07 39.69 15.79
CA LYS A 199 5.04 40.52 16.43
C LYS A 199 4.59 41.62 15.43
N PRO A 200 3.28 41.84 15.22
CA PRO A 200 2.83 42.84 14.27
C PRO A 200 3.16 44.26 14.74
N THR A 201 3.73 45.06 13.83
CA THR A 201 4.02 46.48 14.01
C THR A 201 2.73 47.30 13.78
N PRO A 202 2.41 48.31 14.61
CA PRO A 202 1.18 49.08 14.44
C PRO A 202 1.27 50.01 13.22
N SER A 203 0.29 49.90 12.32
CA SER A 203 0.14 50.74 11.13
C SER A 203 -0.33 52.15 11.50
N LYS A 204 0.43 53.18 11.10
CA LYS A 204 -0.02 54.58 11.19
C LYS A 204 -1.15 54.83 10.18
N LEU A 205 -2.34 55.22 10.67
CA LEU A 205 -3.43 55.75 9.85
C LEU A 205 -2.98 57.06 9.17
N ARG A 206 -3.10 57.11 7.84
CA ARG A 206 -2.95 58.34 7.05
C ARG A 206 -4.34 58.89 6.75
N THR A 207 -4.72 59.98 7.42
CA THR A 207 -5.98 60.68 7.20
C THR A 207 -5.91 61.47 5.88
N THR A 208 -6.78 61.15 4.92
CA THR A 208 -6.97 61.95 3.71
C THR A 208 -7.98 63.07 3.98
N ARG A 209 -7.55 64.33 3.87
CA ARG A 209 -8.42 65.51 3.78
C ARG A 209 -9.08 65.53 2.38
N GLY A 210 -10.39 65.36 2.32
CA GLY A 210 -11.22 65.67 1.16
C GLY A 210 -11.79 67.09 1.27
N LYS A 211 -11.53 67.91 0.25
CA LYS A 211 -12.18 69.20 0.01
C LYS A 211 -13.58 68.98 -0.57
N LYS A 212 -14.61 69.59 0.02
CA LYS A 212 -15.57 70.53 -0.61
C LYS A 212 -16.49 71.08 0.47
#